data_AF-A0A1I0CT59-F1
#
_entry.id   AF-A0A1I0CT59-F1
#
_cell.length_a   1.000
_cell.length_b   1.000
_cell.length_c   1.000
_cell.angle_alpha   90.00
_cell.angle_beta   90.00
_cell.angle_gamma   90.00
#
_symmetry.space_group_name_H-M   'P 1'
#
loop_
_entity.id
_entity.type
_entity.pdbx_description
1 polymer ?
#
loop_
_entity_poly.entity_id
_entity_poly.type
_entity_poly.pdbx_seq_one_letter_code
_entity_poly.pdbx_strand_id
1 'polypeptide(L)'
;MKKLVYAALVLFSAVSIADTQAEINYLLAQVSSSNCKFERNGKKYEAKDAVKHIKKKYDYFEADIETAEDFIKLSATKSTMSGKYYMMHCPSQKPVKSEQWLLSKLADYRAL
;
A
#
# COMPACT_ATOMS: atom_id res chain seq x y z
N MET A 1 14.15 45.79 -23.86
CA MET A 1 13.49 45.13 -22.71
C MET A 1 12.63 43.99 -23.24
N LYS A 2 13.17 42.77 -23.36
CA LYS A 2 12.39 41.59 -23.77
C LYS A 2 12.15 40.72 -22.54
N LYS A 3 10.91 40.68 -22.05
CA LYS A 3 10.49 39.82 -20.95
C LYS A 3 10.43 38.39 -21.48
N LEU A 4 11.36 37.54 -21.05
CA LEU A 4 11.30 36.09 -21.27
C LEU A 4 10.25 35.53 -20.31
N VAL A 5 9.12 35.08 -20.84
CA VAL A 5 8.10 34.32 -20.09
C VAL A 5 8.51 32.86 -20.16
N TYR A 6 8.98 32.31 -19.03
CA TYR A 6 9.18 30.87 -18.89
C TYR A 6 7.82 30.22 -18.60
N ALA A 7 7.27 29.51 -19.58
CA ALA A 7 6.14 28.62 -19.37
C ALA A 7 6.66 27.34 -18.69
N ALA A 8 6.31 27.16 -17.41
CA ALA A 8 6.53 25.91 -16.71
C ALA A 8 5.48 24.89 -17.19
N LEU A 9 5.92 23.88 -17.95
CA LEU A 9 5.09 22.77 -18.36
C LEU A 9 4.95 21.81 -17.15
N VAL A 10 3.85 21.91 -16.41
CA VAL A 10 3.54 20.95 -15.35
C VAL A 10 2.94 19.71 -16.01
N LEU A 11 3.73 18.65 -16.11
CA LEU A 11 3.24 17.32 -16.51
C LEU A 11 2.45 16.74 -15.33
N PHE A 12 1.12 16.87 -15.37
CA PHE A 12 0.23 16.09 -14.51
C PHE A 12 0.13 14.68 -15.11
N SER A 13 0.82 13.71 -14.51
CA SER A 13 0.63 12.30 -14.85
C SER A 13 -0.76 11.88 -14.37
N ALA A 14 -1.70 11.67 -15.31
CA ALA A 14 -2.97 11.04 -15.00
C ALA A 14 -2.71 9.56 -14.69
N VAL A 15 -2.63 9.21 -13.41
CA VAL A 15 -2.64 7.80 -12.98
C VAL A 15 -3.98 7.22 -13.42
N SER A 16 -3.94 6.26 -14.35
CA SER A 16 -5.17 5.63 -14.84
C SER A 16 -5.71 4.64 -13.80
N ILE A 17 -7.03 4.52 -13.67
CA ILE A 17 -7.68 3.56 -12.74
C ILE A 17 -7.22 2.11 -13.02
N ALA A 18 -6.94 1.78 -14.29
CA ALA A 18 -6.41 0.47 -14.67
C ALA A 18 -5.03 0.19 -14.05
N ASP A 19 -4.22 1.23 -13.87
CA ASP A 19 -2.91 1.16 -13.23
C ASP A 19 -3.07 0.93 -11.71
N THR A 20 -3.96 1.68 -11.05
CA THR A 20 -4.27 1.50 -9.62
C THR A 20 -4.69 0.06 -9.29
N GLN A 21 -5.58 -0.54 -10.07
CA GLN A 21 -6.04 -1.90 -9.78
C GLN A 21 -4.92 -2.94 -9.96
N ALA A 22 -4.04 -2.74 -10.94
CA ALA A 22 -2.87 -3.59 -11.15
C ALA A 22 -1.88 -3.48 -9.98
N GLU A 23 -1.60 -2.27 -9.49
CA GLU A 23 -0.77 -2.01 -8.31
C GLU A 23 -1.35 -2.67 -7.06
N ILE A 24 -2.65 -2.51 -6.78
CA ILE A 24 -3.31 -3.14 -5.63
C ILE A 24 -3.20 -4.67 -5.71
N ASN A 25 -3.45 -5.26 -6.88
CA ASN A 25 -3.32 -6.70 -7.09
C ASN A 25 -1.90 -7.19 -6.86
N TYR A 26 -0.90 -6.44 -7.36
CA TYR A 26 0.50 -6.71 -7.10
C TYR A 26 0.82 -6.68 -5.60
N LEU A 27 0.38 -5.63 -4.88
CA LEU A 27 0.62 -5.49 -3.45
C LEU A 27 0.00 -6.64 -2.64
N LEU A 28 -1.23 -7.02 -2.95
CA LEU A 28 -1.89 -8.17 -2.32
C LEU A 28 -1.12 -9.48 -2.59
N ALA A 29 -0.60 -9.65 -3.81
CA ALA A 29 0.22 -10.81 -4.16
C ALA A 29 1.55 -10.81 -3.38
N GLN A 30 2.21 -9.66 -3.21
CA GLN A 30 3.44 -9.54 -2.41
C GLN A 30 3.21 -9.93 -0.96
N VAL A 31 2.12 -9.47 -0.33
CA VAL A 31 1.79 -9.91 1.04
C VAL A 31 1.55 -11.41 1.05
N SER A 32 0.75 -11.93 0.10
CA SER A 32 0.35 -13.35 0.07
C SER A 32 1.51 -14.31 -0.10
N SER A 33 2.52 -13.95 -0.89
CA SER A 33 3.68 -14.79 -1.20
C SER A 33 4.85 -14.56 -0.25
N SER A 34 4.75 -13.55 0.63
CA SER A 34 5.81 -13.26 1.59
C SER A 34 5.95 -14.38 2.64
N ASN A 35 7.17 -14.60 3.10
CA ASN A 35 7.47 -15.41 4.29
C ASN A 35 7.35 -14.61 5.60
N CYS A 36 6.71 -13.43 5.55
CA CYS A 36 6.58 -12.54 6.70
C CYS A 36 5.33 -12.90 7.52
N LYS A 37 5.37 -12.64 8.84
CA LYS A 37 4.16 -12.63 9.67
C LYS A 37 3.58 -11.22 9.72
N PHE A 38 2.27 -11.12 9.67
CA PHE A 38 1.54 -9.86 9.79
C PHE A 38 1.03 -9.69 11.22
N GLU A 39 1.47 -8.68 11.93
CA GLU A 39 0.98 -8.37 13.27
C GLU A 39 -0.15 -7.35 13.23
N ARG A 40 -1.27 -7.71 13.87
CA ARG A 40 -2.41 -6.83 14.10
C ARG A 40 -2.84 -6.93 15.56
N ASN A 41 -2.93 -5.78 16.23
CA ASN A 41 -3.35 -5.70 17.64
C ASN A 41 -2.53 -6.61 18.57
N GLY A 42 -1.22 -6.74 18.32
CA GLY A 42 -0.31 -7.57 19.13
C GLY A 42 -0.38 -9.07 18.84
N LYS A 43 -1.17 -9.50 17.85
CA LYS A 43 -1.24 -10.90 17.40
C LYS A 43 -0.64 -11.03 16.01
N LYS A 44 0.19 -12.04 15.81
CA LYS A 44 0.82 -12.37 14.52
C LYS A 44 -0.05 -13.35 13.75
N TYR A 45 -0.17 -13.12 12.45
CA TYR A 45 -0.95 -13.89 11.50
C TYR A 45 -0.09 -14.31 10.32
N GLU A 46 -0.45 -15.42 9.69
CA GLU A 46 0.17 -15.86 8.44
C GLU A 46 -0.19 -14.92 7.29
N ALA A 47 0.67 -14.87 6.27
CA ALA A 47 0.48 -14.07 5.05
C ALA A 47 -0.92 -14.23 4.43
N LYS A 48 -1.42 -15.47 4.34
CA LYS A 48 -2.76 -15.74 3.77
C LYS A 48 -3.88 -15.10 4.58
N ASP A 49 -3.78 -15.10 5.90
CA ASP A 49 -4.80 -14.49 6.77
C ASP A 49 -4.67 -12.97 6.82
N ALA A 50 -3.45 -12.45 6.67
CA ALA A 50 -3.21 -11.02 6.46
C ALA A 50 -3.93 -10.52 5.21
N VAL A 51 -3.80 -11.22 4.08
CA VAL A 51 -4.47 -10.85 2.82
C VAL A 51 -5.98 -10.87 2.95
N LYS A 52 -6.57 -11.89 3.61
CA LYS A 52 -8.02 -11.90 3.87
C LYS A 52 -8.46 -10.67 4.68
N HIS A 53 -7.69 -10.31 5.70
CA HIS A 53 -7.96 -9.12 6.52
C HIS A 53 -7.86 -7.83 5.71
N ILE A 54 -6.81 -7.68 4.90
CA ILE A 54 -6.60 -6.50 4.05
C ILE A 54 -7.70 -6.40 2.99
N LYS A 55 -8.07 -7.50 2.32
CA LYS A 55 -9.15 -7.54 1.34
C LYS A 55 -10.50 -7.13 1.94
N LYS A 56 -10.85 -7.67 3.11
CA LYS A 56 -12.08 -7.25 3.80
C LYS A 56 -12.11 -5.73 4.05
N LYS A 57 -10.97 -5.13 4.34
CA LYS A 57 -10.88 -3.68 4.51
C LYS A 57 -10.91 -2.93 3.19
N TYR A 58 -10.30 -3.47 2.14
CA TYR A 58 -10.38 -2.93 0.80
C TYR A 58 -11.83 -2.87 0.33
N ASP A 59 -12.57 -3.97 0.44
CA ASP A 59 -14.00 -4.04 0.09
C ASP A 59 -14.84 -3.02 0.86
N TYR A 60 -14.49 -2.73 2.11
CA TYR A 60 -15.19 -1.73 2.93
C TYR A 60 -14.90 -0.28 2.52
N PHE A 61 -13.67 0.00 2.06
CA PHE A 61 -13.21 1.34 1.69
C PHE A 61 -13.17 1.54 0.16
N GLU A 62 -13.77 0.65 -0.64
CA GLU A 62 -13.65 0.67 -2.10
C GLU A 62 -14.01 2.03 -2.71
N ALA A 63 -15.08 2.66 -2.21
CA ALA A 63 -15.54 3.98 -2.68
C ALA A 63 -14.58 5.14 -2.31
N ASP A 64 -13.70 4.94 -1.32
CA ASP A 64 -12.75 5.94 -0.83
C ASP A 64 -11.32 5.71 -1.39
N ILE A 65 -11.12 4.69 -2.23
CA ILE A 65 -9.82 4.28 -2.75
C ILE A 65 -9.69 4.71 -4.22
N GLU A 66 -8.94 5.77 -4.45
CA GLU A 66 -8.64 6.27 -5.80
C GLU A 66 -7.23 5.84 -6.26
N THR A 67 -6.31 5.62 -5.32
CA THR A 67 -4.90 5.27 -5.56
C THR A 67 -4.44 4.04 -4.77
N ALA A 68 -3.32 3.44 -5.17
CA ALA A 68 -2.71 2.36 -4.40
C ALA A 68 -2.25 2.84 -3.00
N GLU A 69 -1.87 4.10 -2.87
CA GLU A 69 -1.58 4.74 -1.59
C GLU A 69 -2.82 4.82 -0.68
N ASP A 70 -3.99 5.13 -1.23
CA ASP A 70 -5.25 5.10 -0.47
C ASP A 70 -5.57 3.68 -0.02
N PHE A 71 -5.38 2.69 -0.89
CA PHE A 71 -5.49 1.29 -0.51
C PHE A 71 -4.56 0.94 0.67
N ILE A 72 -3.28 1.32 0.62
CA ILE A 72 -2.33 1.06 1.70
C ILE A 72 -2.78 1.74 2.99
N LYS A 73 -3.14 3.02 2.90
CA LYS A 73 -3.55 3.86 4.04
C LYS A 73 -4.82 3.34 4.72
N LEU A 74 -5.86 3.07 3.94
CA LEU A 74 -7.18 2.70 4.46
C LEU A 74 -7.25 1.22 4.83
N SER A 75 -6.60 0.34 4.06
CA SER A 75 -6.76 -1.10 4.18
C SER A 75 -5.65 -1.80 4.98
N ALA A 76 -4.41 -1.30 4.91
CA ALA A 76 -3.24 -2.06 5.36
C ALA A 76 -2.32 -1.34 6.37
N THR A 77 -2.68 -0.14 6.84
CA THR A 77 -1.82 0.65 7.75
C THR A 77 -2.09 0.39 9.23
N LYS A 78 -3.36 0.48 9.66
CA LYS A 78 -3.75 0.35 11.07
C LYS A 78 -5.18 -0.13 11.25
N SER A 79 -5.49 -0.57 12.46
CA SER A 79 -6.86 -0.90 12.85
C SER A 79 -7.69 0.36 12.95
N THR A 80 -8.84 0.37 12.28
CA THR A 80 -9.86 1.42 12.42
C THR A 80 -10.47 1.41 13.81
N MET A 81 -10.57 0.24 14.45
CA MET A 81 -11.14 0.10 15.78
C MET A 81 -10.18 0.52 16.91
N SER A 82 -8.91 0.10 16.85
CA SER A 82 -7.95 0.33 17.95
C SER A 82 -6.91 1.41 17.68
N GLY A 83 -6.79 1.90 16.44
CA GLY A 83 -5.75 2.82 16.01
C GLY A 83 -4.34 2.22 15.93
N LYS A 84 -4.13 0.96 16.35
CA LYS A 84 -2.79 0.33 16.35
C LYS A 84 -2.31 0.01 14.93
N TYR A 85 -1.07 0.40 14.65
CA TYR A 85 -0.39 0.10 13.39
C TYR A 85 -0.18 -1.40 13.22
N TYR A 86 -0.27 -1.85 11.98
CA TYR A 86 0.08 -3.20 11.60
C TYR A 86 1.58 -3.31 11.32
N MET A 87 2.18 -4.46 11.61
CA MET A 87 3.61 -4.69 11.43
C MET A 87 3.86 -5.90 10.54
N MET A 88 4.95 -5.85 9.77
CA MET A 88 5.49 -6.97 9.02
C MET A 88 6.73 -7.50 9.74
N HIS A 89 6.74 -8.80 10.00
CA HIS A 89 7.85 -9.52 10.62
C HIS A 89 8.44 -10.50 9.61
N CYS A 90 9.43 -10.03 8.85
CA CYS A 90 10.11 -10.84 7.85
C CYS A 90 11.35 -11.55 8.44
N PRO A 91 11.73 -12.74 7.96
CA PRO A 91 12.88 -13.48 8.45
C PRO A 91 14.17 -12.63 8.41
N SER A 92 14.94 -12.66 9.50
CA SER A 92 16.21 -11.94 9.64
C SER A 92 16.14 -10.42 9.45
N GLN A 93 14.95 -9.82 9.54
CA GLN A 93 14.73 -8.38 9.43
C GLN A 93 14.10 -7.83 10.71
N LYS A 94 14.39 -6.56 11.02
CA LYS A 94 13.66 -5.86 12.08
C LYS A 94 12.19 -5.71 11.67
N PRO A 95 11.23 -5.79 12.61
CA PRO A 95 9.84 -5.51 12.31
C PRO A 95 9.68 -4.10 11.74
N VAL A 96 8.88 -3.97 10.69
CA VAL A 96 8.56 -2.69 10.03
C VAL A 96 7.06 -2.48 9.97
N LYS A 97 6.60 -1.23 9.85
CA LYS A 97 5.17 -1.00 9.64
C LYS A 97 4.72 -1.58 8.30
N SER A 98 3.52 -2.14 8.26
CA SER A 98 2.91 -2.67 7.04
C SER A 98 2.82 -1.61 5.94
N GLU A 99 2.47 -0.37 6.29
CA GLU A 99 2.47 0.79 5.39
C GLU A 99 3.82 0.98 4.71
N GLN A 100 4.91 1.07 5.49
CA GLN A 100 6.26 1.27 4.95
C GLN A 100 6.70 0.10 4.05
N TRP A 101 6.37 -1.12 4.46
CA TRP A 101 6.68 -2.31 3.68
C TRP A 101 5.95 -2.31 2.33
N LEU A 102 4.66 -1.97 2.31
CA LEU A 102 3.85 -1.92 1.09
C LEU A 102 4.23 -0.77 0.17
N LEU A 103 4.54 0.41 0.72
CA LEU A 103 5.02 1.53 -0.09
C LEU A 103 6.34 1.22 -0.78
N SER A 104 7.25 0.48 -0.12
CA SER A 104 8.47 -0.01 -0.76
C SER A 104 8.15 -0.96 -1.92
N LYS A 105 7.20 -1.89 -1.75
CA LYS A 105 6.78 -2.80 -2.83
C LYS A 105 6.13 -2.05 -3.99
N LEU A 106 5.32 -1.04 -3.70
CA LEU A 106 4.70 -0.18 -4.71
C LEU A 106 5.75 0.56 -5.53
N ALA A 107 6.77 1.10 -4.86
CA ALA A 107 7.90 1.73 -5.55
C ALA A 107 8.68 0.74 -6.42
N ASP A 108 8.91 -0.50 -5.94
CA ASP A 108 9.54 -1.56 -6.74
C ASP A 108 8.73 -1.87 -8.01
N TYR A 109 7.39 -1.91 -7.92
CA TYR A 109 6.50 -2.16 -9.06
C TYR A 109 6.56 -1.06 -10.12
N ARG A 110 6.55 0.20 -9.70
CA ARG A 110 6.57 1.37 -10.60
C ARG A 110 7.93 1.64 -11.24
N ALA A 111 8.98 0.98 -10.77
CA ALA A 111 10.34 1.09 -11.31
C ALA A 111 10.66 0.05 -12.39
N LEU A 112 9.70 -0.84 -12.70
CA LEU A 112 9.77 -1.81 -13.80
C LEU A 112 9.57 -1.12 -15.16
#